data_AF-A0A847C842-F1
#
_entry.id   AF-A0A847C842-F1
#
_cell.length_a   1.000
_cell.length_b   1.000
_cell.length_c   1.000
_cell.angle_alpha   90.00
_cell.angle_beta   90.00
_cell.angle_gamma   90.00
#
_symmetry.space_group_name_H-M   'P 1'
#
loop_
_entity.id
_entity.type
_entity.pdbx_description
1 polymer ?
#
loop_
_entity_poly.entity_id
_entity_poly.type
_entity_poly.pdbx_seq_one_letter_code
_entity_poly.pdbx_strand_id
1 'polypeptide(L)'
;MAETKKPATKKPAAKKADEAPAEAAAPVSVKEAKKGGAAGLRVGAAILWLFAIAFEVLAILILNGNWEAFQNFLGTIFSDITTPLIIALVTDLVLVVVGSQLWKAANHKDPVSEKNKLKFVLWNNMGVIVAIIAFLPLIIILLKNDKLDGKAKKLVTIIAVVAILIAAVCSIDFNPVSLEDMQTKASEGGYVGGDVYWTTFGKSYHLDANCQALSRTIPENLHNGALDDAFTENRTDPCDFCALNDAA
;
A
#
# COMPACT_ATOMS: atom_id res chain seq x y z
N MET A 1 -88.33 36.12 -9.36
CA MET A 1 -87.33 35.37 -10.15
C MET A 1 -87.11 34.07 -9.39
N ALA A 2 -88.02 33.10 -9.59
CA ALA A 2 -87.80 31.92 -10.45
C ALA A 2 -86.59 31.09 -9.97
N GLU A 3 -86.64 29.81 -9.64
CA GLU A 3 -87.72 28.81 -9.56
C GLU A 3 -87.08 27.58 -8.86
N THR A 4 -87.80 26.97 -7.93
CA THR A 4 -87.92 25.51 -7.61
C THR A 4 -86.75 24.54 -7.92
N LYS A 5 -86.30 23.63 -7.04
CA LYS A 5 -86.99 22.37 -6.65
C LYS A 5 -86.25 21.62 -5.50
N LYS A 6 -87.07 20.88 -4.74
CA LYS A 6 -86.87 19.97 -3.59
C LYS A 6 -86.40 18.54 -4.07
N PRO A 7 -86.40 17.45 -3.25
CA PRO A 7 -85.45 16.88 -2.25
C PRO A 7 -84.89 15.45 -2.57
N ALA A 8 -84.14 14.88 -1.60
CA ALA A 8 -84.19 13.47 -1.10
C ALA A 8 -83.01 12.49 -1.38
N THR A 9 -82.24 12.21 -0.31
CA THR A 9 -81.69 10.93 0.22
C THR A 9 -81.32 9.74 -0.70
N LYS A 10 -80.08 9.21 -0.52
CA LYS A 10 -79.75 7.77 -0.28
C LYS A 10 -78.21 7.55 -0.06
N LYS A 11 -77.86 6.71 0.92
CA LYS A 11 -76.51 6.18 1.35
C LYS A 11 -76.09 5.00 0.42
N PRO A 12 -74.91 4.32 0.56
CA PRO A 12 -73.47 4.68 0.60
C PRO A 12 -72.67 4.09 -0.60
N ALA A 13 -71.40 4.46 -0.79
CA ALA A 13 -70.42 3.60 -1.49
C ALA A 13 -68.99 3.85 -1.00
N ALA A 14 -68.33 2.78 -0.57
CA ALA A 14 -66.94 2.73 -0.17
C ALA A 14 -66.00 3.04 -1.34
N LYS A 15 -64.91 3.79 -1.09
CA LYS A 15 -63.76 3.85 -1.99
C LYS A 15 -62.48 3.62 -1.19
N LYS A 16 -62.03 2.37 -1.32
CA LYS A 16 -60.66 1.86 -1.46
C LYS A 16 -59.53 2.85 -1.14
N ALA A 17 -58.72 2.49 -0.13
CA ALA A 17 -57.37 3.00 0.04
C ALA A 17 -56.54 2.53 -1.16
N ASP A 18 -55.99 3.48 -1.91
CA ASP A 18 -55.01 3.20 -2.96
C ASP A 18 -53.61 3.30 -2.33
N GLU A 19 -52.94 2.14 -2.35
CA GLU A 19 -51.51 1.93 -2.14
C GLU A 19 -50.70 2.91 -3.00
N ALA A 20 -49.83 3.70 -2.36
CA ALA A 20 -48.82 4.48 -3.05
C ALA A 20 -47.70 3.54 -3.53
N PRO A 21 -47.26 3.63 -4.81
CA PRO A 21 -46.23 2.75 -5.35
C PRO A 21 -44.86 3.07 -4.75
N ALA A 22 -44.09 2.02 -4.49
CA ALA A 22 -42.71 2.07 -4.02
C ALA A 22 -41.87 3.03 -4.88
N GLU A 23 -41.35 4.07 -4.23
CA GLU A 23 -40.39 5.01 -4.79
C GLU A 23 -39.10 4.26 -5.10
N ALA A 24 -38.79 4.11 -6.38
CA ALA A 24 -37.52 3.57 -6.83
C ALA A 24 -36.39 4.49 -6.32
N ALA A 25 -35.55 3.95 -5.44
CA ALA A 25 -34.39 4.65 -4.90
C ALA A 25 -33.53 5.19 -6.06
N ALA A 26 -33.27 6.50 -6.04
CA ALA A 26 -32.41 7.15 -7.00
C ALA A 26 -31.01 6.50 -6.99
N PRO A 27 -30.33 6.39 -8.16
CA PRO A 27 -28.99 5.84 -8.21
C PRO A 27 -28.07 6.70 -7.34
N VAL A 28 -27.45 6.07 -6.34
CA VAL A 28 -26.44 6.67 -5.49
C VAL A 28 -25.36 7.25 -6.40
N SER A 29 -25.01 8.53 -6.24
CA SER A 29 -23.98 9.17 -7.05
C SER A 29 -22.62 8.56 -6.68
N VAL A 30 -22.17 7.56 -7.44
CA VAL A 30 -20.91 6.85 -7.19
C VAL A 30 -19.77 7.51 -7.97
N LYS A 31 -18.60 7.62 -7.36
CA LYS A 31 -17.39 8.13 -8.02
C LYS A 31 -16.62 7.00 -8.70
N GLU A 32 -16.22 7.21 -9.94
CA GLU A 32 -15.27 6.32 -10.62
C GLU A 32 -13.89 6.38 -9.95
N ALA A 33 -13.31 5.21 -9.72
CA ALA A 33 -12.02 5.03 -9.07
C ALA A 33 -10.88 5.73 -9.81
N LYS A 34 -9.98 6.39 -9.06
CA LYS A 34 -8.76 6.98 -9.62
C LYS A 34 -7.59 6.02 -9.38
N LYS A 35 -7.03 5.47 -10.46
CA LYS A 35 -5.90 4.52 -10.43
C LYS A 35 -4.71 5.08 -9.62
N GLY A 36 -4.56 4.68 -8.37
CA GLY A 36 -3.54 5.23 -7.48
C GLY A 36 -3.15 4.33 -6.32
N GLY A 37 -1.85 4.02 -6.21
CA GLY A 37 -1.27 3.46 -5.00
C GLY A 37 0.07 2.76 -5.22
N ALA A 38 0.07 1.61 -5.89
CA ALA A 38 1.24 0.72 -5.92
C ALA A 38 2.45 1.29 -6.67
N ALA A 39 2.25 1.89 -7.85
CA ALA A 39 3.33 2.46 -8.64
C ALA A 39 4.06 3.59 -7.90
N GLY A 40 3.31 4.50 -7.23
CA GLY A 40 3.88 5.58 -6.44
C GLY A 40 4.71 5.08 -5.26
N LEU A 41 4.23 4.04 -4.57
CA LEU A 41 4.96 3.39 -3.47
C LEU A 41 6.28 2.75 -3.96
N ARG A 42 6.27 2.08 -5.12
CA ARG A 42 7.50 1.51 -5.72
C ARG A 42 8.50 2.57 -6.12
N VAL A 43 8.03 3.68 -6.72
CA VAL A 43 8.90 4.80 -7.08
C VAL A 43 9.49 5.45 -5.83
N GLY A 44 8.67 5.67 -4.78
CA GLY A 44 9.15 6.17 -3.50
C GLY A 44 10.22 5.26 -2.87
N ALA A 45 9.97 3.94 -2.87
CA ALA A 45 10.94 2.95 -2.42
C ALA A 45 12.26 3.01 -3.21
N ALA A 46 12.18 3.03 -4.55
CA ALA A 46 13.36 3.11 -5.41
C ALA A 46 14.16 4.40 -5.18
N ILE A 47 13.50 5.53 -4.97
CA ILE A 47 14.15 6.81 -4.65
C ILE A 47 14.89 6.71 -3.30
N LEU A 48 14.26 6.18 -2.26
CA LEU A 48 14.91 5.98 -0.96
C LEU A 48 16.12 5.08 -1.08
N TRP A 49 16.03 4.00 -1.86
CA TRP A 49 17.14 3.09 -2.13
C TRP A 49 18.28 3.75 -2.91
N LEU A 50 17.98 4.64 -3.85
CA LEU A 50 19.01 5.42 -4.54
C LEU A 50 19.73 6.38 -3.57
N PHE A 51 19.01 7.02 -2.65
CA PHE A 51 19.62 7.86 -1.62
C PHE A 51 20.48 7.03 -0.65
N ALA A 52 20.01 5.86 -0.24
CA ALA A 52 20.76 4.88 0.54
C ALA A 52 22.12 4.55 -0.12
N ILE A 53 22.09 4.12 -1.39
CA ILE A 53 23.31 3.84 -2.17
C ILE A 53 24.19 5.09 -2.32
N ALA A 54 23.62 6.29 -2.44
CA ALA A 54 24.41 7.52 -2.51
C ALA A 54 25.15 7.82 -1.19
N PHE A 55 24.51 7.60 -0.03
CA PHE A 55 25.17 7.71 1.27
C PHE A 55 26.26 6.68 1.46
N GLU A 56 26.04 5.46 0.99
CA GLU A 56 27.03 4.39 0.96
C GLU A 56 28.25 4.79 0.11
N VAL A 57 28.04 5.28 -1.11
CA VAL A 57 29.12 5.78 -1.97
C VAL A 57 29.89 6.91 -1.30
N LEU A 58 29.20 7.83 -0.63
CA LEU A 58 29.85 8.91 0.13
C LEU A 58 30.72 8.35 1.28
N ALA A 59 30.24 7.36 2.02
CA ALA A 59 31.00 6.68 3.07
C ALA A 59 32.27 6.00 2.51
N ILE A 60 32.16 5.34 1.35
CA ILE A 60 33.31 4.75 0.65
C ILE A 60 34.33 5.82 0.24
N LEU A 61 33.89 6.94 -0.32
CA LEU A 61 34.79 8.03 -0.73
C LEU A 61 35.54 8.61 0.48
N ILE A 62 34.85 8.80 1.61
CA ILE A 62 35.47 9.21 2.87
C ILE A 62 36.57 8.23 3.29
N LEU A 63 36.25 6.93 3.30
CA LEU A 63 37.18 5.85 3.65
C LEU A 63 38.41 5.79 2.72
N ASN A 64 38.23 6.12 1.43
CA ASN A 64 39.30 6.09 0.43
C ASN A 64 40.22 7.32 0.45
N GLY A 65 39.95 8.32 1.30
CA GLY A 65 40.85 9.47 1.52
C GLY A 65 40.30 10.81 1.12
N ASN A 66 39.03 10.91 0.74
CA ASN A 66 38.37 12.18 0.44
C ASN A 66 37.85 12.88 1.72
N TRP A 67 38.50 12.66 2.86
CA TRP A 67 38.08 13.21 4.15
C TRP A 67 38.10 14.74 4.16
N GLU A 68 39.14 15.37 3.62
CA GLU A 68 39.25 16.83 3.57
C GLU A 68 38.13 17.45 2.70
N ALA A 69 37.85 16.85 1.53
CA ALA A 69 36.76 17.28 0.66
C ALA A 69 35.40 17.15 1.37
N PHE A 70 35.19 16.06 2.12
CA PHE A 70 34.00 15.86 2.94
C PHE A 70 33.87 16.89 4.06
N GLN A 71 34.95 17.18 4.79
CA GLN A 71 34.96 18.19 5.85
C GLN A 71 34.70 19.60 5.30
N ASN A 72 35.24 19.94 4.13
CA ASN A 72 34.99 21.21 3.46
C ASN A 72 33.52 21.33 3.01
N PHE A 73 32.91 20.23 2.57
CA PHE A 73 31.50 20.21 2.16
C PHE A 73 30.55 20.35 3.35
N LEU A 74 30.81 19.66 4.46
CA LEU A 74 29.94 19.71 5.65
C LEU A 74 30.33 20.74 6.71
N GLY A 75 31.41 21.53 6.52
CA GLY A 75 31.75 22.64 7.43
C GLY A 75 32.31 22.21 8.78
N THR A 76 33.28 21.28 8.80
CA THR A 76 34.00 20.83 10.02
C THR A 76 33.09 20.40 11.19
N ILE A 77 31.90 19.86 10.89
CA ILE A 77 30.93 19.38 11.90
C ILE A 77 31.49 18.19 12.71
N PHE A 78 32.34 17.37 12.10
CA PHE A 78 32.85 16.14 12.69
C PHE A 78 34.36 16.21 12.92
N SER A 79 34.78 15.79 14.11
CA SER A 79 36.18 15.76 14.55
C SER A 79 36.96 14.53 14.08
N ASP A 80 36.26 13.45 13.72
CA ASP A 80 36.86 12.17 13.34
C ASP A 80 36.06 11.48 12.22
N ILE A 81 36.68 10.51 11.56
CA ILE A 81 36.07 9.77 10.44
C ILE A 81 35.00 8.79 10.92
N THR A 82 35.12 8.24 12.14
CA THR A 82 34.25 7.17 12.65
C THR A 82 32.80 7.64 12.82
N THR A 83 32.62 8.82 13.43
CA THR A 83 31.29 9.38 13.71
C THR A 83 30.41 9.52 12.46
N PRO A 84 30.83 10.19 11.38
CA PRO A 84 30.01 10.30 10.18
C PRO A 84 29.77 8.97 9.48
N LEU A 85 30.69 7.99 9.57
CA LEU A 85 30.45 6.65 9.03
C LEU A 85 29.32 5.93 9.77
N ILE A 86 29.28 6.03 11.10
CA ILE A 86 28.18 5.45 11.89
C ILE A 86 26.86 6.13 11.53
N ILE A 87 26.86 7.46 11.40
CA ILE A 87 25.65 8.23 11.00
C ILE A 87 25.19 7.82 9.60
N ALA A 88 26.13 7.67 8.65
CA ALA A 88 25.81 7.22 7.29
C ALA A 88 25.20 5.82 7.31
N LEU A 89 25.79 4.86 8.04
CA LEU A 89 25.27 3.50 8.20
C LEU A 89 23.85 3.46 8.80
N VAL A 90 23.60 4.24 9.86
CA VAL A 90 22.28 4.30 10.49
C VAL A 90 21.26 4.94 9.55
N THR A 91 21.65 6.00 8.84
CA THR A 91 20.79 6.66 7.85
C THR A 91 20.45 5.72 6.71
N ASP A 92 21.44 5.01 6.18
CA ASP A 92 21.28 4.02 5.12
C ASP A 92 20.32 2.90 5.56
N LEU A 93 20.47 2.40 6.80
CA LEU A 93 19.58 1.39 7.36
C LEU A 93 18.12 1.85 7.38
N VAL A 94 17.87 3.09 7.83
CA VAL A 94 16.52 3.67 7.85
C VAL A 94 15.96 3.77 6.43
N LEU A 95 16.73 4.30 5.48
CA LEU A 95 16.28 4.46 4.09
C LEU A 95 15.97 3.12 3.42
N VAL A 96 16.85 2.13 3.59
CA VAL A 96 16.63 0.77 3.06
C VAL A 96 15.38 0.14 3.67
N VAL A 97 15.22 0.18 4.99
CA VAL A 97 14.07 -0.43 5.68
C VAL A 97 12.76 0.25 5.29
N VAL A 98 12.71 1.59 5.26
CA VAL A 98 11.51 2.33 4.85
C VAL A 98 11.19 2.04 3.38
N GLY A 99 12.19 2.06 2.49
CA GLY A 99 12.02 1.68 1.10
C GLY A 99 11.46 0.27 0.94
N SER A 100 11.97 -0.70 1.72
CA SER A 100 11.46 -2.07 1.74
C SER A 100 10.02 -2.15 2.23
N GLN A 101 9.61 -1.37 3.23
CA GLN A 101 8.21 -1.36 3.67
C GLN A 101 7.28 -0.79 2.59
N LEU A 102 7.69 0.29 1.91
CA LEU A 102 6.91 0.85 0.79
C LEU A 102 6.80 -0.14 -0.36
N TRP A 103 7.88 -0.85 -0.68
CA TRP A 103 7.88 -1.87 -1.74
C TRP A 103 6.96 -3.05 -1.40
N LYS A 104 7.01 -3.55 -0.15
CA LYS A 104 6.09 -4.60 0.34
C LYS A 104 4.64 -4.14 0.28
N ALA A 105 4.35 -2.92 0.74
CA ALA A 105 2.99 -2.36 0.67
C ALA A 105 2.50 -2.23 -0.78
N ALA A 106 3.39 -1.91 -1.72
CA ALA A 106 3.04 -1.88 -3.14
C ALA A 106 2.72 -3.27 -3.69
N ASN A 107 3.51 -4.29 -3.32
CA ASN A 107 3.26 -5.67 -3.75
C ASN A 107 1.97 -6.24 -3.16
N HIS A 108 1.54 -5.82 -1.97
CA HIS A 108 0.23 -6.22 -1.44
C HIS A 108 -0.95 -5.56 -2.14
N LYS A 109 -0.75 -4.40 -2.77
CA LYS A 109 -1.79 -3.68 -3.54
C LYS A 109 -1.90 -4.14 -4.98
N ASP A 110 -0.77 -4.51 -5.57
CA ASP A 110 -0.65 -4.93 -6.96
C ASP A 110 0.37 -6.07 -7.02
N PRO A 111 -0.02 -7.30 -6.60
CA PRO A 111 0.90 -8.41 -6.50
C PRO A 111 1.36 -8.90 -7.87
N VAL A 112 2.43 -9.70 -7.87
CA VAL A 112 2.91 -10.36 -9.08
C VAL A 112 2.26 -11.73 -9.20
N SER A 113 2.00 -12.18 -10.42
CA SER A 113 1.51 -13.53 -10.68
C SER A 113 2.56 -14.59 -10.35
N GLU A 114 2.15 -15.65 -9.68
CA GLU A 114 2.99 -16.81 -9.35
C GLU A 114 3.38 -17.65 -10.57
N LYS A 115 2.65 -17.49 -11.69
CA LYS A 115 2.97 -18.19 -12.95
C LYS A 115 4.41 -17.91 -13.40
N ASN A 116 4.93 -16.72 -13.10
CA ASN A 116 6.34 -16.40 -13.26
C ASN A 116 7.06 -16.41 -11.92
N LYS A 117 7.47 -17.61 -11.48
CA LYS A 117 8.17 -17.81 -10.20
C LYS A 117 9.41 -16.93 -10.03
N LEU A 118 10.21 -16.75 -11.09
CA LEU A 118 11.41 -15.92 -11.03
C LEU A 118 11.06 -14.47 -10.73
N LYS A 119 10.08 -13.92 -11.45
CA LYS A 119 9.61 -12.55 -11.21
C LYS A 119 9.00 -12.43 -9.82
N PHE A 120 8.17 -13.39 -9.40
CA PHE A 120 7.52 -13.38 -8.08
C PHE A 120 8.54 -13.35 -6.94
N VAL A 121 9.54 -14.24 -6.97
CA VAL A 121 10.60 -14.29 -5.95
C VAL A 121 11.43 -13.02 -5.97
N LEU A 122 11.81 -12.52 -7.15
CA LEU A 122 12.60 -11.31 -7.28
C LEU A 122 11.85 -10.09 -6.73
N TRP A 123 10.58 -9.91 -7.14
CA TRP A 123 9.77 -8.75 -6.76
C TRP A 123 9.50 -8.69 -5.26
N ASN A 124 9.28 -9.85 -4.62
CA ASN A 124 8.99 -9.93 -3.19
C ASN A 124 10.24 -9.87 -2.31
N ASN A 125 11.44 -10.06 -2.88
CA ASN A 125 12.71 -9.98 -2.15
C ASN A 125 13.57 -8.76 -2.52
N MET A 126 13.03 -7.79 -3.26
CA MET A 126 13.78 -6.60 -3.69
C MET A 126 14.44 -5.85 -2.53
N GLY A 127 13.76 -5.71 -1.39
CA GLY A 127 14.34 -5.04 -0.22
C GLY A 127 15.58 -5.74 0.32
N VAL A 128 15.59 -7.09 0.33
CA VAL A 128 16.76 -7.88 0.77
C VAL A 128 17.91 -7.71 -0.20
N ILE A 129 17.63 -7.74 -1.50
CA ILE A 129 18.63 -7.54 -2.56
C ILE A 129 19.29 -6.17 -2.42
N VAL A 130 18.48 -5.12 -2.23
CA VAL A 130 19.00 -3.77 -2.06
C VAL A 130 19.79 -3.64 -0.76
N ALA A 131 19.35 -4.25 0.35
CA ALA A 131 20.13 -4.26 1.58
C ALA A 131 21.53 -4.86 1.39
N ILE A 132 21.65 -5.95 0.62
CA ILE A 132 22.95 -6.54 0.30
C ILE A 132 23.78 -5.58 -0.55
N ILE A 133 23.19 -4.96 -1.57
CA ILE A 133 23.89 -4.01 -2.44
C ILE A 133 24.36 -2.76 -1.68
N ALA A 134 23.56 -2.27 -0.73
CA ALA A 134 23.88 -1.09 0.06
C ALA A 134 24.98 -1.38 1.09
N PHE A 135 24.90 -2.46 1.87
CA PHE A 135 25.83 -2.67 2.99
C PHE A 135 27.07 -3.51 2.66
N LEU A 136 26.97 -4.47 1.74
CA LEU A 136 28.06 -5.43 1.52
C LEU A 136 29.34 -4.78 1.00
N PRO A 137 29.30 -3.83 0.03
CA PRO A 137 30.50 -3.12 -0.42
C PRO A 137 31.21 -2.38 0.71
N LEU A 138 30.49 -1.64 1.57
CA LEU A 138 31.08 -0.97 2.73
C LEU A 138 31.82 -1.93 3.62
N ILE A 139 31.19 -3.07 3.96
CA ILE A 139 31.74 -4.04 4.90
C ILE A 139 33.07 -4.56 4.37
N ILE A 140 33.15 -4.91 3.08
CA ILE A 140 34.38 -5.37 2.44
C ILE A 140 35.47 -4.29 2.51
N ILE A 141 35.12 -3.03 2.25
CA ILE A 141 36.07 -1.90 2.28
C ILE A 141 36.53 -1.60 3.70
N LEU A 142 35.62 -1.59 4.68
CA LEU A 142 35.92 -1.39 6.11
C LEU A 142 36.93 -2.42 6.62
N LEU A 143 36.74 -3.70 6.26
CA LEU A 143 37.65 -4.77 6.65
C LEU A 143 39.07 -4.57 6.09
N LYS A 144 39.20 -3.95 4.91
CA LYS A 144 40.48 -3.70 4.22
C LYS A 144 41.07 -2.30 4.48
N ASN A 145 40.41 -1.45 5.27
CA ASN A 145 40.79 -0.04 5.39
C ASN A 145 41.87 0.18 6.46
N ASP A 146 43.03 0.73 6.13
CA ASP A 146 44.11 0.92 7.11
C ASP A 146 44.11 2.29 7.82
N LYS A 147 43.15 3.17 7.49
CA LYS A 147 43.05 4.54 8.03
C LYS A 147 42.26 4.63 9.34
N LEU A 148 41.39 3.66 9.60
CA LEU A 148 40.65 3.58 10.86
C LEU A 148 41.48 2.90 11.94
N ASP A 149 41.45 3.45 13.15
CA ASP A 149 41.97 2.77 14.35
C ASP A 149 41.35 1.38 14.49
N GLY A 150 42.11 0.41 15.01
CA GLY A 150 41.67 -0.99 15.11
C GLY A 150 40.37 -1.16 15.91
N LYS A 151 40.15 -0.35 16.96
CA LYS A 151 38.90 -0.39 17.75
C LYS A 151 37.75 0.23 16.97
N ALA A 152 37.97 1.37 16.31
CA ALA A 152 36.98 2.05 15.49
C ALA A 152 36.52 1.17 14.32
N LYS A 153 37.47 0.58 13.59
CA LYS A 153 37.19 -0.39 12.51
C LYS A 153 36.33 -1.54 13.01
N LYS A 154 36.72 -2.18 14.12
CA LYS A 154 35.96 -3.30 14.69
C LYS A 154 34.53 -2.88 15.06
N LEU A 155 34.36 -1.71 15.68
CA LEU A 155 33.05 -1.19 16.05
C LEU A 155 32.16 -0.94 14.82
N VAL A 156 32.66 -0.20 13.83
CA VAL A 156 31.89 0.16 12.62
C VAL A 156 31.53 -1.09 11.81
N THR A 157 32.46 -2.04 11.66
CA THR A 157 32.17 -3.31 10.99
C THR A 157 31.07 -4.11 11.70
N ILE A 158 31.08 -4.18 13.04
CA ILE A 158 30.01 -4.86 13.79
C ILE A 158 28.67 -4.17 13.55
N ILE A 159 28.63 -2.83 13.59
CA ILE A 159 27.42 -2.05 13.33
C ILE A 159 26.90 -2.34 11.91
N ALA A 160 27.77 -2.34 10.90
CA ALA A 160 27.39 -2.63 9.51
C ALA A 160 26.83 -4.05 9.34
N VAL A 161 27.45 -5.06 9.99
CA VAL A 161 26.95 -6.45 9.97
C VAL A 161 25.60 -6.57 10.68
N VAL A 162 25.39 -5.88 11.80
CA VAL A 162 24.08 -5.86 12.47
C VAL A 162 23.04 -5.14 11.60
N ALA A 163 23.43 -4.04 10.94
CA ALA A 163 22.55 -3.29 10.06
C ALA A 163 22.05 -4.14 8.87
N ILE A 164 22.92 -4.86 8.16
CA ILE A 164 22.49 -5.72 7.05
C ILE A 164 21.55 -6.85 7.52
N LEU A 165 21.77 -7.40 8.72
CA LEU A 165 20.88 -8.42 9.28
C LEU A 165 19.49 -7.85 9.60
N ILE A 166 19.42 -6.68 10.22
CA ILE A 166 18.15 -5.98 10.50
C ILE A 166 17.45 -5.64 9.19
N ALA A 167 18.18 -5.05 8.23
CA ALA A 167 17.65 -4.68 6.93
C ALA A 167 17.09 -5.90 6.19
N ALA A 168 17.80 -7.02 6.18
CA ALA A 168 17.32 -8.26 5.57
C ALA A 168 16.04 -8.77 6.23
N VAL A 169 16.01 -8.92 7.55
CA VAL A 169 14.82 -9.41 8.28
C VAL A 169 13.61 -8.50 8.08
N CYS A 170 13.80 -7.18 8.16
CA CYS A 170 12.72 -6.22 7.93
C CYS A 170 12.25 -6.19 6.46
N SER A 171 13.09 -6.61 5.52
CA SER A 171 12.78 -6.59 4.09
C SER A 171 12.09 -7.85 3.58
N ILE A 172 12.18 -8.97 4.30
CA ILE A 172 11.49 -10.19 3.92
C ILE A 172 9.98 -9.98 4.05
N ASP A 173 9.25 -10.41 3.02
CA ASP A 173 7.81 -10.56 3.07
C ASP A 173 7.45 -12.01 3.40
N PHE A 174 7.05 -12.26 4.65
CA PHE A 174 6.75 -13.61 5.13
C PHE A 174 5.40 -14.13 4.62
N ASN A 175 4.55 -13.25 4.07
CA ASN A 175 3.26 -13.63 3.51
C ASN A 175 3.03 -12.89 2.19
N PRO A 176 3.82 -13.18 1.14
CA PRO A 176 3.68 -12.52 -0.14
C PRO A 176 2.34 -12.91 -0.76
N VAL A 177 1.51 -11.91 -1.08
CA VAL A 177 0.24 -12.13 -1.77
C VAL A 177 0.52 -12.30 -3.27
N SER A 178 -0.14 -13.26 -3.91
CA SER A 178 -0.12 -13.43 -5.37
C SER A 178 -1.38 -12.88 -6.04
N LEU A 179 -1.32 -12.66 -7.36
CA LEU A 179 -2.51 -12.30 -8.14
C LEU A 179 -3.54 -13.45 -8.13
N GLU A 180 -3.06 -14.69 -8.18
CA GLU A 180 -3.91 -15.87 -8.13
C GLU A 180 -4.64 -16.02 -6.79
N ASP A 181 -4.01 -15.68 -5.67
CA ASP A 181 -4.67 -15.68 -4.35
C ASP A 181 -5.78 -14.62 -4.27
N MET A 182 -5.53 -13.42 -4.82
CA MET A 182 -6.56 -12.37 -4.87
C MET A 182 -7.75 -12.78 -5.73
N GLN A 183 -7.50 -13.42 -6.89
CA GLN A 183 -8.54 -13.92 -7.77
C GLN A 183 -9.32 -15.08 -7.14
N THR A 184 -8.62 -16.00 -6.47
CA THR A 184 -9.26 -17.12 -5.74
C THR A 184 -10.17 -16.58 -4.64
N LYS A 185 -9.69 -15.66 -3.80
CA LYS A 185 -10.49 -15.02 -2.76
C LYS A 185 -11.70 -14.28 -3.31
N ALA A 186 -11.56 -13.62 -4.47
CA ALA A 186 -12.68 -12.96 -5.12
C ALA A 186 -13.75 -13.95 -5.58
N SER A 187 -13.32 -15.05 -6.19
CA SER A 187 -14.22 -16.10 -6.69
C SER A 187 -14.93 -16.80 -5.53
N GLU A 188 -14.21 -17.12 -4.45
CA GLU A 188 -14.77 -17.66 -3.21
C GLU A 188 -15.74 -16.69 -2.53
N GLY A 189 -15.51 -15.39 -2.67
CA GLY A 189 -16.37 -14.31 -2.19
C GLY A 189 -17.60 -14.03 -3.07
N GLY A 190 -17.86 -14.82 -4.11
CA GLY A 190 -19.05 -14.68 -4.98
C GLY A 190 -18.85 -13.77 -6.19
N TYR A 191 -17.65 -13.23 -6.44
CA TYR A 191 -17.43 -12.36 -7.60
C TYR A 191 -17.50 -13.14 -8.92
N VAL A 192 -18.49 -12.81 -9.75
CA VAL A 192 -18.71 -13.41 -11.08
C VAL A 192 -18.43 -12.46 -12.25
N GLY A 193 -17.90 -11.28 -11.97
CA GLY A 193 -17.66 -10.21 -12.95
C GLY A 193 -18.62 -9.03 -12.79
N GLY A 194 -18.21 -7.87 -13.32
CA GLY A 194 -18.93 -6.61 -13.20
C GLY A 194 -18.23 -5.62 -12.28
N ASP A 195 -18.88 -4.48 -12.03
CA ASP A 195 -18.34 -3.45 -11.14
C ASP A 195 -18.55 -3.86 -9.67
N VAL A 196 -17.56 -3.54 -8.85
CA VAL A 196 -17.65 -3.66 -7.39
C VAL A 196 -17.71 -2.28 -6.77
N TYR A 197 -18.16 -2.23 -5.51
CA TYR A 197 -18.34 -1.01 -4.74
C TYR A 197 -17.48 -1.04 -3.50
N TRP A 198 -16.92 0.08 -3.09
CA TRP A 198 -16.14 0.15 -1.84
C TRP A 198 -16.15 1.55 -1.26
N THR A 199 -15.75 1.63 0.00
CA THR A 199 -15.68 2.90 0.71
C THR A 199 -14.25 3.41 0.81
N THR A 200 -14.08 4.72 0.97
CA THR A 200 -12.76 5.37 1.08
C THR A 200 -11.91 4.86 2.26
N PHE A 201 -12.54 4.37 3.33
CA PHE A 201 -11.84 3.92 4.54
C PHE A 201 -12.05 2.43 4.86
N GLY A 202 -12.90 1.74 4.10
CA GLY A 202 -13.17 0.31 4.28
C GLY A 202 -11.98 -0.57 3.90
N LYS A 203 -12.06 -1.85 4.23
CA LYS A 203 -11.15 -2.89 3.71
C LYS A 203 -11.82 -3.85 2.75
N SER A 204 -13.14 -3.86 2.75
CA SER A 204 -13.93 -4.77 1.94
C SER A 204 -14.43 -4.10 0.66
N TYR A 205 -14.56 -4.89 -0.39
CA TYR A 205 -15.35 -4.53 -1.56
C TYR A 205 -16.70 -5.26 -1.49
N HIS A 206 -17.68 -4.71 -2.18
CA HIS A 206 -19.08 -5.12 -2.17
C HIS A 206 -19.49 -5.43 -3.60
N LEU A 207 -20.25 -6.52 -3.77
CA LEU A 207 -20.75 -6.95 -5.07
C LEU A 207 -22.07 -6.26 -5.44
N ASP A 208 -22.76 -5.68 -4.44
CA ASP A 208 -24.02 -4.96 -4.60
C ASP A 208 -23.89 -3.52 -4.04
N ALA A 209 -24.32 -2.54 -4.85
CA ALA A 209 -24.41 -1.14 -4.47
C ALA A 209 -25.31 -0.90 -3.24
N ASN A 210 -26.34 -1.73 -3.07
CA ASN A 210 -27.32 -1.65 -2.01
C ASN A 210 -26.99 -2.54 -0.80
N CYS A 211 -25.76 -3.07 -0.73
CA CYS A 211 -25.31 -3.85 0.42
C CYS A 211 -25.56 -3.09 1.72
N GLN A 212 -26.15 -3.75 2.72
CA GLN A 212 -26.48 -3.11 4.00
C GLN A 212 -25.27 -2.48 4.71
N ALA A 213 -24.06 -3.02 4.49
CA ALA A 213 -22.83 -2.46 5.03
C ALA A 213 -22.49 -1.07 4.43
N LEU A 214 -23.04 -0.75 3.26
CA LEU A 214 -22.90 0.54 2.59
C LEU A 214 -23.99 1.55 2.97
N SER A 215 -25.06 1.12 3.67
CA SER A 215 -26.25 1.94 3.95
C SER A 215 -25.99 3.27 4.68
N ARG A 216 -24.88 3.37 5.41
CA ARG A 216 -24.48 4.58 6.16
C ARG A 216 -23.34 5.34 5.49
N THR A 217 -22.90 4.92 4.31
CA THR A 217 -21.81 5.56 3.58
C THR A 217 -22.35 6.78 2.85
N ILE A 218 -21.75 7.93 3.11
CA ILE A 218 -22.05 9.15 2.37
C ILE A 218 -21.54 9.05 0.92
N PRO A 219 -22.26 9.58 -0.09
CA PRO A 219 -21.92 9.37 -1.51
C PRO A 219 -20.51 9.80 -1.88
N GLU A 220 -19.97 10.81 -1.21
CA GLU A 220 -18.61 11.28 -1.45
C GLU A 220 -17.50 10.27 -1.12
N ASN A 221 -17.81 9.31 -0.25
CA ASN A 221 -16.91 8.25 0.21
C ASN A 221 -17.17 6.90 -0.46
N LEU A 222 -18.16 6.79 -1.34
CA LEU A 222 -18.51 5.58 -2.08
C LEU A 222 -17.91 5.62 -3.48
N HIS A 223 -17.19 4.57 -3.83
CA HIS A 223 -16.53 4.39 -5.13
C HIS A 223 -17.04 3.13 -5.81
N ASN A 224 -16.97 3.10 -7.13
CA ASN A 224 -17.17 1.91 -7.95
C ASN A 224 -16.12 1.80 -9.05
N GLY A 225 -15.99 0.59 -9.58
CA GLY A 225 -15.14 0.28 -10.71
C GLY A 225 -14.84 -1.21 -10.78
N ALA A 226 -13.81 -1.56 -11.54
CA ALA A 226 -13.38 -2.94 -11.65
C ALA A 226 -12.81 -3.45 -10.30
N LEU A 227 -12.87 -4.77 -10.10
CA LEU A 227 -12.28 -5.41 -8.91
C LEU A 227 -10.79 -5.06 -8.72
N ASP A 228 -10.03 -4.96 -9.81
CA ASP A 228 -8.61 -4.59 -9.79
C ASP A 228 -8.37 -3.17 -9.24
N ASP A 229 -9.32 -2.26 -9.44
CA ASP A 229 -9.24 -0.89 -8.90
C ASP A 229 -9.46 -0.91 -7.37
N ALA A 230 -10.42 -1.70 -6.90
CA ALA A 230 -10.65 -1.93 -5.48
C ALA A 230 -9.39 -2.51 -4.80
N PHE A 231 -8.74 -3.50 -5.43
CA PHE A 231 -7.49 -4.09 -4.93
C PHE A 231 -6.35 -3.08 -4.87
N THR A 232 -6.20 -2.24 -5.90
CA THR A 232 -5.20 -1.16 -5.93
C THR A 232 -5.39 -0.18 -4.76
N GLU A 233 -6.64 0.08 -4.38
CA GLU A 233 -7.01 0.90 -3.23
C GLU A 233 -6.88 0.18 -1.88
N ASN A 234 -6.41 -1.07 -1.85
CA ASN A 234 -6.32 -1.93 -0.68
C ASN A 234 -7.71 -2.30 -0.12
N ARG A 235 -8.62 -2.68 -1.00
CA ARG A 235 -9.92 -3.30 -0.70
C ARG A 235 -9.89 -4.75 -1.17
N THR A 236 -9.19 -5.60 -0.45
CA THR A 236 -8.86 -6.97 -0.91
C THR A 236 -9.78 -8.05 -0.34
N ASP A 237 -10.72 -7.67 0.53
CA ASP A 237 -11.58 -8.59 1.27
C ASP A 237 -13.02 -8.55 0.73
N PRO A 238 -13.64 -9.68 0.36
CA PRO A 238 -15.05 -9.68 0.02
C PRO A 238 -15.90 -9.31 1.23
N CYS A 239 -16.99 -8.57 1.04
CA CYS A 239 -17.92 -8.29 2.12
C CYS A 239 -18.66 -9.58 2.54
N ASP A 240 -18.63 -9.90 3.83
CA ASP A 240 -19.32 -11.06 4.41
C ASP A 240 -20.80 -11.16 4.00
N PHE A 241 -21.51 -10.02 3.95
CA PHE A 241 -22.92 -10.02 3.56
C PHE A 241 -23.14 -10.30 2.08
N CYS A 242 -22.23 -9.84 1.22
CA CYS A 242 -22.29 -10.13 -0.21
C CYS A 242 -21.95 -11.60 -0.46
N ALA A 243 -20.86 -12.09 0.13
CA ALA A 243 -20.42 -13.48 -0.03
C ALA A 243 -21.47 -14.50 0.44
N LEU A 244 -22.28 -14.16 1.46
CA LEU A 244 -23.37 -15.02 1.94
C LEU A 244 -24.63 -14.98 1.06
N ASN A 245 -24.93 -13.84 0.44
CA ASN A 245 -26.15 -13.67 -0.36
C ASN A 245 -26.04 -14.29 -1.76
N ASP A 246 -24.84 -14.43 -2.31
CA ASP A 246 -24.61 -15.06 -3.62
C ASP A 246 -24.54 -16.60 -3.55
N ALA A 247 -24.53 -17.18 -2.35
CA ALA A 247 -24.53 -18.63 -2.11
C ALA A 247 -25.94 -19.25 -2.02
N ALA A 248 -27.00 -18.45 -2.18
CA ALA A 248 -28.41 -18.86 -2.08
C ALA A 248 -29.13 -18.76 -3.43
#